data_AF-A0A953HF19-F1
#
_entry.id   AF-A0A953HF19-F1
#
_cell.length_a   1.000
_cell.length_b   1.000
_cell.length_c   1.000
_cell.angle_alpha   90.00
_cell.angle_beta   90.00
_cell.angle_gamma   90.00
#
_symmetry.space_group_name_H-M   'P 1'
#
loop_
_entity.id
_entity.type
_entity.pdbx_description
1 polymer ?
#
loop_
_entity_poly.entity_id
_entity_poly.type
_entity_poly.pdbx_seq_one_letter_code
_entity_poly.pdbx_strand_id
1 'polypeptide(L)' 'MSAATTRWTDGSEAHLGFEPHELESMQPIIEAVCLELGVTEREKSRRKAVADRVMAAYSRGTRLPLNMVSAGLSEHRA' A
#
# COMPACT_ATOMS: atom_id res chain seq x y z
N MET A 1 15.94 5.86 -19.82
CA MET A 1 15.39 4.80 -18.96
C MET A 1 14.09 5.35 -18.38
N SER A 2 12.93 4.87 -18.87
CA SER A 2 11.62 5.37 -18.44
C SER A 2 11.11 4.49 -17.31
N ALA A 3 11.12 4.99 -16.08
CA ALA A 3 10.36 4.40 -14.99
C ALA A 3 8.89 4.81 -15.24
N ALA A 4 8.12 3.90 -15.83
CA ALA A 4 6.68 4.01 -15.80
C ALA A 4 6.25 3.73 -14.35
N THR A 5 6.34 4.76 -13.50
CA THR A 5 5.72 4.79 -12.18
C THR A 5 4.24 4.63 -12.43
N THR A 6 3.72 3.41 -12.28
CA THR A 6 2.30 3.13 -12.20
C THR A 6 1.78 3.92 -11.03
N ARG A 7 1.36 5.16 -11.31
CA ARG A 7 0.84 6.10 -10.32
C ARG A 7 -0.46 5.46 -9.83
N TRP A 8 -0.49 5.13 -8.55
CA TRP A 8 -1.61 4.51 -7.83
C TRP A 8 -2.81 5.49 -7.70
N THR A 9 -3.16 6.20 -8.77
CA THR A 9 -4.16 7.29 -8.78
C THR A 9 -5.49 6.89 -9.42
N ASP A 10 -5.73 5.60 -9.67
CA ASP A 10 -7.02 5.16 -10.20
C ASP A 10 -7.91 4.61 -9.07
N GLY A 11 -8.68 5.51 -8.44
CA GLY A 11 -9.98 5.16 -7.86
C GLY A 11 -10.05 4.77 -6.38
N SER A 12 -9.67 5.65 -5.44
CA SER A 12 -10.24 5.61 -4.08
C SER A 12 -10.09 6.95 -3.36
N GLU A 13 -11.20 7.47 -2.84
CA GLU A 13 -11.33 8.71 -2.06
C GLU A 13 -10.62 8.70 -0.69
N ALA A 14 -9.63 7.81 -0.49
CA ALA A 14 -8.77 7.75 0.70
C ALA A 14 -7.50 8.63 0.57
N HIS A 15 -7.25 9.21 -0.60
CA HIS A 15 -6.03 10.00 -0.88
C HIS A 15 -6.07 11.46 -0.38
N LEU A 16 -7.19 11.94 0.17
CA LEU A 16 -7.34 13.37 0.52
C LEU A 16 -6.67 13.77 1.85
N GLY A 17 -5.85 12.90 2.47
CA GLY A 17 -5.29 13.14 3.81
C GLY A 17 -3.80 12.85 3.99
N PHE A 18 -3.05 12.55 2.93
CA PHE A 18 -1.61 12.30 3.02
C PHE A 18 -0.82 13.25 2.13
N GLU A 19 0.27 13.77 2.66
CA GLU A 19 1.23 14.56 1.91
C GLU A 19 2.03 13.66 0.94
N PRO A 20 2.55 14.20 -0.18
CA PRO A 20 3.28 13.42 -1.18
C PRO A 20 4.43 12.57 -0.61
N HIS A 21 5.18 13.11 0.35
CA HIS A 21 6.30 12.40 0.99
C HIS A 21 5.83 11.25 1.90
N GLU A 22 4.62 11.33 2.45
CA GLU A 22 4.02 10.23 3.23
C GLU A 22 3.66 9.07 2.29
N LEU A 23 3.10 9.38 1.11
CA LEU A 23 2.82 8.39 0.07
C LEU A 23 4.09 7.71 -0.44
N GLU A 24 5.15 8.49 -0.71
CA GLU A 24 6.48 7.98 -1.09
C GLU A 24 7.06 7.03 -0.04
N SER A 25 6.83 7.31 1.25
CA SER A 25 7.29 6.46 2.35
C SER A 25 6.55 5.12 2.42
N MET A 26 5.27 5.09 2.02
CA MET A 26 4.43 3.88 2.05
C MET A 26 4.59 3.00 0.81
N GLN A 27 4.90 3.59 -0.34
CA GLN A 27 5.02 2.86 -1.61
C GLN A 27 5.94 1.62 -1.55
N PRO A 28 7.20 1.69 -1.06
CA PRO A 28 8.07 0.51 -1.03
C PRO A 28 7.54 -0.59 -0.10
N ILE A 29 6.76 -0.23 0.92
CA ILE A 29 6.15 -1.20 1.83
C ILE A 29 5.00 -1.92 1.15
N ILE A 30 4.15 -1.19 0.42
CA ILE A 30 3.05 -1.77 -0.37
C ILE A 30 3.60 -2.74 -1.41
N GLU A 31 4.67 -2.35 -2.11
CA GLU A 31 5.33 -3.19 -3.10
C GLU A 31 5.92 -4.47 -2.48
N ALA A 32 6.64 -4.35 -1.35
CA ALA A 32 7.18 -5.52 -0.64
C ALA A 32 6.09 -6.49 -0.17
N VAL A 33 4.97 -5.98 0.36
CA VAL A 33 3.84 -6.81 0.78
C VAL A 33 3.18 -7.50 -0.42
N CYS A 34 3.01 -6.80 -1.55
CA CYS A 34 2.45 -7.42 -2.76
C CYS A 34 3.34 -8.56 -3.26
N LEU A 35 4.66 -8.38 -3.24
CA LEU A 35 5.62 -9.42 -3.61
C LEU A 35 5.49 -10.65 -2.69
N GLU A 36 5.44 -10.44 -1.38
CA GLU A 36 5.31 -11.52 -0.39
C GLU A 36 4.00 -12.32 -0.55
N LEU A 37 2.88 -11.63 -0.83
CA LEU A 37 1.57 -12.26 -1.04
C LEU A 37 1.39 -12.85 -2.46
N GLY A 38 2.41 -12.77 -3.31
CA GLY A 38 2.33 -13.18 -4.72
C GLY A 38 1.30 -12.39 -5.53
N VAL A 39 0.98 -11.15 -5.11
CA VAL A 39 0.03 -10.27 -5.79
C VAL A 39 0.72 -9.60 -6.99
N THR A 40 0.26 -9.94 -8.18
CA THR A 40 0.78 -9.40 -9.43
C THR A 40 0.25 -7.99 -9.73
N GLU A 41 0.93 -7.25 -10.61
CA GLU A 41 0.49 -5.93 -11.11
C GLU A 41 -0.92 -5.96 -11.76
N ARG A 42 -1.36 -7.12 -12.24
CA ARG A 42 -2.67 -7.29 -12.88
C ARG A 42 -3.82 -7.36 -11.87
N GLU A 43 -3.53 -7.73 -10.62
CA GLU A 43 -4.54 -7.92 -9.57
C GLU A 43 -4.86 -6.61 -8.85
N LYS A 44 -5.35 -5.62 -9.61
CA LYS A 44 -5.62 -4.25 -9.14
C LYS A 44 -6.40 -4.21 -7.81
N SER A 45 -7.45 -5.02 -7.67
CA SER A 45 -8.27 -5.07 -6.46
C SER A 45 -7.51 -5.58 -5.23
N ARG A 46 -6.64 -6.59 -5.40
CA ARG A 46 -5.83 -7.12 -4.29
C ARG A 46 -4.74 -6.12 -3.89
N ARG A 47 -4.09 -5.48 -4.87
CA ARG A 47 -3.12 -4.40 -4.62
C ARG A 47 -3.74 -3.24 -3.87
N LYS A 48 -4.96 -2.84 -4.24
CA LYS A 48 -5.73 -1.82 -3.53
C LYS A 48 -5.98 -2.23 -2.08
N ALA A 49 -6.42 -3.46 -1.82
CA ALA A 49 -6.65 -3.94 -0.45
C ALA A 49 -5.36 -3.93 0.39
N VAL A 50 -4.20 -4.28 -0.20
CA VAL A 50 -2.90 -4.17 0.46
C VAL A 50 -2.59 -2.70 0.79
N ALA A 51 -2.73 -1.80 -0.18
CA ALA A 51 -2.48 -0.37 0.00
C ALA A 51 -3.36 0.23 1.10
N ASP A 52 -4.65 -0.06 1.10
CA ASP A 52 -5.60 0.43 2.11
C ASP A 52 -5.20 -0.02 3.52
N ARG A 53 -4.73 -1.27 3.70
CA ARG A 53 -4.25 -1.78 5.00
C ARG A 53 -2.98 -1.09 5.47
N VAL A 54 -2.02 -0.87 4.56
CA VAL A 54 -0.76 -0.16 4.86
C VAL A 54 -1.05 1.30 5.24
N MET A 55 -1.86 2.00 4.46
CA MET A 55 -2.26 3.38 4.72
C MET A 55 -3.03 3.51 6.05
N ALA A 56 -3.94 2.58 6.35
CA ALA A 56 -4.65 2.59 7.61
C ALA A 56 -3.70 2.38 8.81
N ALA A 57 -2.66 1.55 8.67
CA ALA A 57 -1.63 1.41 9.72
C ALA A 57 -0.80 2.69 9.89
N TYR A 58 -0.46 3.36 8.79
CA TYR A 58 0.22 4.65 8.82
C TYR A 58 -0.61 5.73 9.52
N SER A 59 -1.90 5.87 9.19
CA SER A 59 -2.82 6.84 9.80
C SER A 59 -3.01 6.63 11.31
N ARG A 60 -2.98 5.38 11.78
CA ARG A 60 -3.11 5.06 13.22
C ARG A 60 -1.84 5.36 14.03
N GLY A 61 -0.85 6.04 13.43
CA GLY A 61 0.43 6.36 14.07
C GLY A 61 1.41 5.20 14.09
N THR A 62 1.09 4.08 13.45
CA THR A 62 1.92 2.87 13.42
C THR A 62 2.92 2.93 12.26
N ARG A 63 3.74 3.99 12.23
CA ARG A 63 4.57 4.41 11.09
C ARG A 63 5.91 3.67 10.93
N LEU A 64 6.13 2.61 11.71
CA LEU A 64 7.32 1.77 11.53
C LEU A 64 7.11 0.78 10.37
N PRO A 65 8.12 0.55 9.51
CA PRO A 65 7.98 -0.33 8.35
C PRO A 65 7.40 -1.72 8.68
N LEU A 66 7.89 -2.36 9.75
CA LEU A 66 7.42 -3.69 10.15
C LEU A 66 5.94 -3.75 10.51
N ASN A 67 5.40 -2.68 11.10
CA ASN A 67 4.00 -2.64 11.48
C ASN A 67 3.09 -2.47 10.26
N MET A 68 3.52 -1.65 9.30
CA MET A 68 2.81 -1.49 8.02
C MET A 68 2.86 -2.77 7.19
N VAL A 69 4.00 -3.47 7.15
CA VAL A 69 4.11 -4.81 6.51
C VAL A 69 3.12 -5.78 7.15
N SER A 70 3.12 -5.87 8.49
CA SER A 70 2.21 -6.77 9.23
C SER A 70 0.73 -6.48 8.91
N ALA A 71 0.36 -5.20 8.84
CA ALA A 71 -0.98 -4.79 8.44
C ALA A 71 -1.29 -5.18 6.98
N GLY A 72 -0.35 -4.97 6.06
CA GLY A 72 -0.48 -5.34 4.66
C GLY A 72 -0.71 -6.84 4.45
N LEU A 73 -0.01 -7.68 5.21
CA LEU A 73 -0.11 -9.15 5.21
C LEU A 73 -1.37 -9.70 5.91
N SER A 74 -2.11 -8.86 6.64
CA SER A 74 -3.33 -9.26 7.32
C SER A 74 -4.44 -9.51 6.29
N GLU A 75 -4.44 -10.68 5.67
CA GLU A 75 -5.59 -11.17 4.93
C GLU A 75 -6.71 -11.44 5.93
N HIS A 76 -7.89 -10.85 5.71
CA HIS A 76 -9.07 -11.19 6.48
C HIS A 76 -9.28 -12.70 6.37
N ARG A 77 -8.96 -13.46 7.43
CA ARG A 77 -9.70 -14.69 7.71
C ARG A 77 -11.14 -14.25 7.96
N ALA A 78 -11.99 -14.48 6.97
CA ALA A 78 -13.42 -14.58 7.19
C ALA A 78 -13.70 -15.77 8.12
#